data_AF-A0A966KD46-F1
#
_entry.id   AF-A0A966KD46-F1
#
_cell.length_a   1.000
_cell.length_b   1.000
_cell.length_c   1.000
_cell.angle_alpha   90.00
_cell.angle_beta   90.00
_cell.angle_gamma   90.00
#
_symmetry.space_group_name_H-M   'P 1'
#
loop_
_entity.id
_entity.type
_entity.pdbx_description
1 polymer ?
#
loop_
_entity_poly.entity_id
_entity_poly.type
_entity_poly.pdbx_seq_one_letter_code
_entity_poly.pdbx_strand_id
1 'polypeptide(L)' 'QIPACTSCHSVYGDGNNLANYPSVAGQQVGYLVSSLKAYRSKERNAGEQSLVMQSIAENLTDNEIDALANYMHGLYK' A
#
# COMPACT_ATOMS: atom_id res chain seq x y z
N GLN A 1 -6.99 14.02 -3.57
CA GLN A 1 -6.78 13.18 -4.77
C GLN A 1 -5.68 12.20 -4.42
N ILE A 2 -5.96 10.90 -4.45
CA ILE A 2 -4.98 9.86 -4.08
C ILE A 2 -4.28 9.44 -5.39
N PRO A 3 -2.95 9.58 -5.53
CA PRO A 3 -2.25 9.05 -6.69
C PRO A 3 -2.50 7.55 -6.79
N ALA A 4 -2.68 7.04 -8.02
CA ALA A 4 -2.90 5.61 -8.24
C ALA A 4 -1.75 4.81 -7.61
N CYS A 5 -2.07 3.73 -6.88
CA CYS A 5 -1.08 2.95 -6.16
C CYS A 5 0.07 2.45 -7.06
N THR A 6 -0.25 2.20 -8.33
CA THR A 6 0.68 1.77 -9.38
C THR A 6 1.72 2.82 -9.77
N SER A 7 1.52 4.10 -9.41
CA SER A 7 2.52 5.16 -9.67
C SER A 7 3.80 4.96 -8.87
N CYS A 8 3.70 4.33 -7.70
CA CYS A 8 4.85 4.05 -6.83
C CYS A 8 5.16 2.55 -6.76
N HIS A 9 4.13 1.70 -6.73
CA HIS A 9 4.29 0.25 -6.61
C HIS A 9 4.41 -0.48 -7.95
N SER A 10 4.57 0.25 -9.06
CA SER A 10 4.59 -0.26 -10.44
C SER A 10 3.24 -0.86 -10.89
N VAL A 11 3.07 -1.01 -12.21
CA VAL A 11 1.79 -1.43 -12.83
C VAL A 11 1.35 -2.82 -12.34
N TYR A 12 2.29 -3.74 -12.17
CA TYR A 12 2.02 -5.10 -11.71
C TYR A 12 2.28 -5.31 -10.21
N GLY A 13 2.53 -4.24 -9.44
CA GLY A 13 2.84 -4.37 -8.02
C GLY A 13 4.28 -4.82 -7.72
N ASP A 14 5.18 -4.81 -8.71
CA ASP A 14 6.59 -5.21 -8.56
C ASP A 14 7.40 -4.29 -7.63
N GLY A 15 6.87 -3.12 -7.29
CA GLY A 15 7.59 -2.10 -6.55
C GLY A 15 8.65 -1.38 -7.39
N ASN A 16 9.43 -0.55 -6.73
CA ASN A 16 10.58 0.15 -7.28
C ASN A 16 11.67 0.26 -6.19
N ASN A 17 12.61 -0.69 -6.20
CA ASN A 17 13.67 -0.78 -5.21
C ASN A 17 14.60 0.45 -5.21
N LEU A 18 14.86 1.07 -6.38
CA LEU A 18 15.71 2.27 -6.46
C LEU A 18 15.09 3.47 -5.73
N ALA A 19 13.76 3.48 -5.62
CA ALA A 19 12.99 4.51 -4.90
C ALA A 19 12.45 4.02 -3.55
N ASN A 20 12.89 2.85 -3.06
CA ASN A 20 12.42 2.21 -1.82
C ASN A 20 10.90 1.93 -1.77
N TYR A 21 10.24 1.78 -2.91
CA TYR A 21 8.84 1.33 -2.94
C TYR A 21 8.80 -0.20 -3.00
N PRO A 22 8.23 -0.88 -1.98
CA PRO A 22 8.24 -2.34 -1.93
C PRO A 22 7.29 -2.94 -2.97
N SER A 23 7.57 -4.19 -3.33
CA SER A 23 6.62 -5.03 -4.06
C SER A 23 5.41 -5.36 -3.17
N VAL A 24 4.23 -5.28 -3.79
CA VAL A 24 2.93 -5.59 -3.16
C VAL A 24 2.15 -6.65 -3.94
N ALA A 25 2.64 -7.04 -5.12
CA ALA A 25 2.08 -8.10 -5.96
C ALA A 25 1.99 -9.42 -5.17
N GLY A 26 0.84 -10.07 -5.23
CA GLY A 26 0.63 -11.38 -4.62
C GLY A 26 0.69 -11.43 -3.09
N GLN A 27 0.85 -10.27 -2.43
CA GLN A 27 0.95 -10.20 -0.98
C GLN A 27 -0.36 -10.64 -0.32
N GLN A 28 -0.28 -11.25 0.86
CA GLN A 28 -1.45 -11.75 1.56
C GLN A 28 -2.42 -10.61 1.90
N VAL A 29 -3.71 -10.81 1.60
CA VAL A 29 -4.77 -9.81 1.86
C VAL A 29 -4.73 -9.32 3.30
N GLY A 30 -4.61 -10.22 4.28
CA GLY A 30 -4.55 -9.86 5.70
C GLY A 30 -3.33 -8.98 6.05
N TYR A 31 -2.20 -9.21 5.42
CA TYR A 31 -1.02 -8.35 5.59
C TYR A 31 -1.23 -6.96 4.98
N LEU A 32 -1.83 -6.89 3.79
CA LEU A 32 -2.10 -5.62 3.11
C LEU A 32 -3.12 -4.78 3.90
N VAL A 33 -4.21 -5.40 4.37
CA VAL A 33 -5.24 -4.74 5.20
C VAL A 33 -4.63 -4.22 6.50
N SER A 34 -3.91 -5.06 7.24
CA SER A 34 -3.28 -4.65 8.51
C SER A 34 -2.24 -3.56 8.31
N SER A 35 -1.43 -3.65 7.24
CA SER A 35 -0.43 -2.63 6.91
C SER A 35 -1.07 -1.28 6.58
N LEU A 36 -2.10 -1.26 5.72
CA LEU A 36 -2.81 -0.03 5.36
C LEU A 36 -3.50 0.59 6.58
N LYS A 37 -4.12 -0.23 7.45
CA LYS A 37 -4.71 0.26 8.70
C LYS A 37 -3.66 0.81 9.66
N ALA A 38 -2.51 0.17 9.79
CA ALA A 38 -1.41 0.62 10.63
C ALA A 38 -0.75 1.92 10.10
N TYR A 39 -0.70 2.10 8.78
CA TYR A 39 -0.31 3.39 8.19
C TYR A 39 -1.37 4.46 8.44
N ARG A 40 -2.66 4.15 8.27
CA ARG A 40 -3.76 5.08 8.54
C ARG A 40 -3.80 5.56 9.99
N SER A 41 -3.57 4.65 10.95
CA SER A 41 -3.51 4.96 12.39
C SER A 41 -2.19 5.58 12.82
N LYS A 42 -1.19 5.65 11.93
CA LYS A 42 0.20 6.07 12.20
C LYS A 42 0.94 5.18 13.21
N GLU A 43 0.41 3.99 13.51
CA GLU A 43 1.08 2.96 14.32
C GLU A 43 2.34 2.44 13.59
N ARG A 44 2.25 2.27 12.27
CA ARG A 44 3.41 1.93 11.44
C ARG A 44 4.18 3.21 11.09
N ASN A 45 5.19 3.52 11.91
CA ASN A 45 6.05 4.69 11.77
C ASN A 45 7.52 4.28 11.65
N ALA A 46 7.97 4.05 10.42
CA ALA A 46 9.33 3.61 10.09
C ALA A 46 10.18 4.76 9.52
N GLY A 47 9.98 5.99 10.01
CA GLY A 47 10.65 7.19 9.52
C GLY A 47 10.01 7.77 8.25
N GLU A 48 10.78 8.59 7.52
CA GLU A 48 10.27 9.39 6.38
C GLU A 48 9.54 8.58 5.31
N GLN A 49 9.99 7.34 5.06
CA GLN A 49 9.39 6.44 4.08
C GLN A 49 7.94 6.05 4.45
N SER A 50 7.63 5.98 5.75
CA SER A 50 6.27 5.70 6.20
C SER A 50 5.33 6.87 6.01
N LEU A 51 5.82 8.12 6.02
CA LEU A 51 5.00 9.32 5.87
C LEU A 51 4.23 9.33 4.55
N VAL A 52 4.85 8.83 3.47
CA VAL A 52 4.20 8.70 2.16
C VAL A 52 2.97 7.81 2.29
N MET A 53 3.13 6.57 2.77
CA MET A 53 1.98 5.66 2.93
C MET A 53 0.99 6.09 3.99
N GLN A 54 1.41 6.80 5.05
CA GLN A 54 0.49 7.39 6.04
C GLN A 54 -0.41 8.44 5.41
N SER A 55 0.13 9.36 4.60
CA SER A 55 -0.65 10.40 3.89
C SER A 55 -1.59 9.83 2.83
N ILE A 56 -1.27 8.68 2.25
CA ILE A 56 -2.17 7.96 1.36
C ILE A 56 -3.27 7.27 2.18
N ALA A 57 -2.87 6.51 3.20
CA ALA A 57 -3.79 5.68 3.98
C ALA A 57 -4.77 6.47 4.85
N GLU A 58 -4.43 7.70 5.29
CA GLU A 58 -5.33 8.59 6.04
C GLU A 58 -6.60 8.94 5.26
N ASN A 59 -6.55 8.87 3.92
CA ASN A 59 -7.67 9.18 3.04
C ASN A 59 -8.46 7.92 2.61
N LEU A 60 -8.14 6.73 3.13
CA LEU A 60 -8.81 5.48 2.78
C LEU A 60 -9.83 5.05 3.83
N THR A 61 -11.04 4.75 3.37
CA THR A 61 -12.07 4.05 4.15
C THR A 61 -11.73 2.57 4.32
N ASP A 62 -12.39 1.89 5.26
CA ASP A 62 -12.19 0.44 5.46
C ASP A 62 -12.55 -0.37 4.21
N ASN A 63 -13.63 -0.01 3.52
CA ASN A 63 -14.04 -0.66 2.28
C ASN A 63 -13.00 -0.49 1.16
N GLU A 64 -12.38 0.69 1.06
CA GLU A 64 -11.30 0.93 0.09
C GLU A 64 -10.03 0.17 0.43
N ILE A 65 -9.66 0.09 1.72
CA ILE A 65 -8.53 -0.73 2.17
C ILE A 65 -8.75 -2.19 1.79
N ASP A 66 -9.92 -2.75 2.07
CA ASP A 66 -10.24 -4.14 1.76
C ASP A 66 -10.26 -4.36 0.23
N ALA A 67 -10.84 -3.44 -0.55
CA ALA A 67 -10.84 -3.53 -2.00
C ALA A 67 -9.43 -3.47 -2.60
N LEU A 68 -8.58 -2.53 -2.14
CA LEU A 68 -7.20 -2.40 -2.57
C LEU A 68 -6.37 -3.61 -2.18
N ALA A 69 -6.55 -4.14 -0.97
CA ALA A 69 -5.83 -5.33 -0.53
C ALA A 69 -6.16 -6.56 -1.40
N ASN A 70 -7.43 -6.77 -1.74
CA ASN A 70 -7.84 -7.83 -2.65
C ASN A 70 -7.29 -7.61 -4.07
N TYR A 71 -7.34 -6.37 -4.58
CA TYR A 71 -6.80 -6.03 -5.89
C TYR A 71 -5.28 -6.31 -5.96
N MET A 72 -4.50 -5.81 -5.00
CA MET A 72 -3.05 -6.00 -4.96
C MET A 72 -2.65 -7.46 -4.75
N HIS A 73 -3.40 -8.19 -3.93
CA HIS A 73 -3.22 -9.63 -3.78
C HIS A 73 -3.41 -10.37 -5.12
N GLY A 74 -4.39 -9.96 -5.93
CA GLY A 74 -4.64 -10.53 -7.25
C GLY A 74 -3.64 -10.12 -8.33
N LEU A 75 -2.74 -9.18 -8.07
CA LEU A 75 -1.68 -8.83 -9.00
C LEU A 75 -0.61 -9.93 -8.99
N TYR A 76 -0.50 -10.61 -10.12
CA TYR A 76 0.55 -11.59 -10.40
C TYR A 76 1.07 -11.35 -11.83
N LYS A 77 2.31 -11.78 -12.06
CA LYS A 77 2.93 -11.88 -13.37
C LYS A 77 3.04 -13.34 -13.78
#